data_AF-A0A1J3FI19-F1
#
_entry.id   AF-A0A1J3FI19-F1
#
_cell.length_a   1.000
_cell.length_b   1.000
_cell.length_c   1.000
_cell.angle_alpha   90.00
_cell.angle_beta   90.00
_cell.angle_gamma   90.00
#
_symmetry.space_group_name_H-M   'P 1'
#
loop_
_entity.id
_entity.type
_entity.pdbx_description
1 polymer ?
#
loop_
_entity_poly.entity_id
_entity_poly.type
_entity_poly.pdbx_seq_one_letter_code
_entity_poly.pdbx_strand_id
1 'polypeptide(L)'
;MLKNHAINSTTTVNTMCYLCLYLMHDYEDHDKMFFCEQDQNLIRQVPWLVFNANLYFIPSLWLIPSFQTELIKLFPQKETVFHHLSRYLFHPTNQVWGMVTRSYNAYLSRADETLGIQVRIKSKPAGYFQHVMDQ
;
A
#
# COMPACT_ATOMS: atom_id res chain seq x y z
N MET A 1 19.32 10.39 3.36
CA MET A 1 20.50 10.70 2.50
C MET A 1 20.38 12.05 1.81
N LEU A 2 19.27 12.29 1.12
CA LEU A 2 19.01 13.54 0.38
C LEU A 2 19.10 14.78 1.28
N LYS A 3 18.48 14.75 2.46
CA LYS A 3 18.52 15.84 3.46
C LYS A 3 19.93 16.27 3.89
N ASN A 4 20.88 15.34 3.92
CA ASN A 4 22.25 15.60 4.35
C ASN A 4 23.20 15.83 3.15
N HIS A 5 22.68 15.95 1.93
CA HIS A 5 23.47 16.03 0.69
C HIS A 5 24.55 14.93 0.59
N ALA A 6 24.28 13.74 1.13
CA ALA A 6 25.25 12.66 1.25
C ALA A 6 25.44 11.85 -0.05
N ILE A 7 24.84 12.28 -1.17
CA ILE A 7 24.89 11.58 -2.45
C ILE A 7 25.79 12.38 -3.40
N ASN A 8 26.99 11.87 -3.68
CA ASN A 8 27.83 12.32 -4.79
C ASN A 8 27.73 11.28 -5.91
N SER A 9 27.11 11.67 -7.03
CA SER A 9 26.42 10.83 -8.02
C SER A 9 27.25 9.78 -8.78
N THR A 10 28.53 9.54 -8.45
CA THR A 10 29.37 8.55 -9.14
C THR A 10 30.09 7.55 -8.22
N THR A 11 30.35 7.86 -6.94
CA THR A 11 31.12 6.96 -6.05
C THR A 11 30.31 6.37 -4.89
N THR A 12 29.25 7.04 -4.43
CA THR A 12 28.47 6.57 -3.27
C THR A 12 27.45 5.49 -3.60
N VAL A 13 27.04 5.35 -4.86
CA VAL A 13 26.00 4.37 -5.25
C VAL A 13 26.59 2.98 -5.40
N ASN A 14 27.80 2.87 -5.98
CA ASN A 14 28.54 1.61 -6.09
C ASN A 14 29.00 1.02 -4.75
N THR A 15 28.92 1.79 -3.67
CA THR A 15 29.29 1.35 -2.32
C THR A 15 28.09 1.08 -1.41
N MET A 16 26.87 1.40 -1.84
CA MET A 16 25.68 1.17 -1.03
C MET A 16 25.16 -0.25 -1.19
N CYS A 17 25.38 -1.07 -0.15
CA CYS A 17 24.82 -2.42 -0.08
C CYS A 17 23.31 -2.40 0.22
N TYR A 18 22.79 -1.40 0.92
CA TYR A 18 21.36 -1.30 1.23
C TYR A 18 20.87 0.14 1.35
N LEU A 19 19.57 0.35 1.14
CA LEU A 19 18.86 1.62 1.33
C LEU A 19 17.55 1.39 2.07
N CYS A 20 17.31 2.19 3.11
CA CYS A 20 16.04 2.20 3.84
C CYS A 20 15.13 3.30 3.28
N LEU A 21 13.92 2.91 2.88
CA LEU A 21 12.89 3.78 2.32
C LEU A 21 11.78 3.97 3.36
N TYR A 22 11.59 5.22 3.78
CA TYR A 22 10.60 5.60 4.79
C TYR A 22 9.36 6.19 4.11
N LEU A 23 8.31 5.38 3.98
CA LEU A 23 7.03 5.72 3.33
C LEU A 23 5.86 5.61 4.32
N MET A 24 6.09 6.09 5.54
CA MET A 24 5.05 6.22 6.56
C MET A 24 4.28 7.53 6.37
N HIS A 25 3.07 7.61 6.94
CA HIS A 25 2.20 8.79 6.84
C HIS A 25 2.81 10.14 7.30
N ASP A 26 3.89 10.12 8.08
CA ASP A 26 4.61 11.26 8.63
C ASP A 26 5.95 11.55 7.93
N TYR A 27 6.21 10.90 6.79
CA TYR A 27 7.37 11.14 5.93
C TYR A 27 7.53 12.60 5.48
N GLU A 28 8.79 13.03 5.31
CA GLU A 28 9.15 14.40 4.92
C GLU A 28 9.23 14.56 3.39
N ASP A 29 9.41 15.80 2.91
CA ASP A 29 9.53 16.09 1.47
C ASP A 29 10.70 15.37 0.80
N HIS A 30 11.79 15.14 1.53
CA HIS A 30 12.93 14.37 1.01
C HIS A 30 12.60 12.89 0.81
N ASP A 31 11.70 12.32 1.61
CA ASP A 31 11.27 10.93 1.47
C ASP A 31 10.32 10.77 0.27
N LYS A 32 9.51 11.81 -0.01
CA LYS A 32 8.63 11.87 -1.20
C LYS A 32 9.40 11.76 -2.51
N MET A 33 10.68 12.11 -2.53
CA MET A 33 11.54 11.96 -3.72
C MET A 33 11.61 10.52 -4.23
N PHE A 34 11.26 9.51 -3.41
CA PHE A 34 11.01 8.15 -3.89
C PHE A 34 10.07 8.11 -5.11
N PHE A 35 9.09 9.00 -5.22
CA PHE A 35 8.14 9.03 -6.33
C PHE A 35 8.64 9.81 -7.56
N CYS A 36 9.91 10.24 -7.58
CA CYS A 36 10.52 10.94 -8.71
C CYS A 36 11.35 9.99 -9.58
N GLU A 37 11.30 10.18 -10.90
CA GLU A 37 12.03 9.33 -11.86
C GLU A 37 13.55 9.39 -11.67
N GLN A 38 14.09 10.57 -11.35
CA GLN A 38 15.52 10.78 -11.13
C GLN A 38 16.03 9.92 -9.97
N ASP A 39 15.34 9.95 -8.83
CA ASP A 39 15.68 9.15 -7.65
C ASP A 39 15.46 7.66 -7.88
N GLN A 40 14.42 7.27 -8.63
CA GLN A 40 14.23 5.86 -9.00
C GLN A 40 15.41 5.27 -9.77
N ASN A 41 16.06 6.06 -10.65
CA ASN A 41 17.25 5.61 -11.36
C ASN A 41 18.45 5.37 -10.42
N LEU A 42 18.54 6.12 -9.32
CA LEU A 42 19.53 5.91 -8.27
C LEU A 42 19.20 4.68 -7.42
N ILE A 43 17.95 4.59 -6.97
CA ILE A 43 17.45 3.53 -6.10
C ILE A 43 17.61 2.15 -6.76
N ARG A 44 17.37 2.05 -8.08
CA ARG A 44 17.53 0.81 -8.86
C ARG A 44 18.95 0.23 -8.84
N GLN A 45 19.97 1.04 -8.53
CA GLN A 45 21.37 0.59 -8.47
C GLN A 45 21.72 -0.04 -7.11
N VAL A 46 20.87 0.14 -6.09
CA VAL A 46 21.09 -0.40 -4.74
C VAL A 46 20.52 -1.82 -4.66
N PRO A 47 21.31 -2.85 -4.26
CA PRO A 47 20.86 -4.24 -4.32
C PRO A 47 19.85 -4.62 -3.23
N TRP A 48 19.88 -3.99 -2.06
CA TRP A 48 18.95 -4.28 -0.96
C TRP A 48 18.12 -3.05 -0.59
N LEU A 49 16.80 -3.16 -0.73
CA LEU A 49 15.86 -2.12 -0.32
C LEU A 49 15.07 -2.60 0.90
N VAL A 50 15.07 -1.79 1.96
CA VAL A 50 14.27 -2.04 3.16
C VAL A 50 13.15 -1.01 3.22
N PHE A 51 11.91 -1.46 3.21
CA PHE A 51 10.74 -0.58 3.22
C PHE A 51 10.10 -0.50 4.61
N ASN A 52 9.77 0.71 5.03
CA ASN A 52 8.84 0.95 6.13
C ASN A 52 7.67 1.78 5.60
N ALA A 53 6.47 1.20 5.53
CA ALA A 53 5.31 1.84 4.91
C ALA A 53 3.99 1.47 5.59
N ASN A 54 3.08 2.44 5.71
CA ASN A 54 1.71 2.23 6.18
C ASN A 54 0.65 2.83 5.23
N LEU A 55 1.05 3.12 4.00
CA LEU A 55 0.23 3.77 2.98
C LEU A 55 0.00 2.83 1.79
N TYR A 56 -1.17 2.94 1.16
CA TYR A 56 -1.40 2.38 -0.17
C TYR A 56 -0.86 3.35 -1.23
N PHE A 57 0.45 3.26 -1.51
CA PHE A 57 1.17 4.21 -2.38
C PHE A 57 1.16 3.87 -3.88
N ILE A 58 0.44 2.82 -4.29
CA ILE A 58 0.32 2.40 -5.70
C ILE A 58 -0.11 3.54 -6.63
N PRO A 59 -1.10 4.41 -6.29
CA PRO A 59 -1.50 5.50 -7.18
C PRO A 59 -0.33 6.42 -7.58
N SER A 60 0.60 6.70 -6.65
CA SER A 60 1.77 7.54 -6.93
C SER A 60 2.77 6.86 -7.87
N LEU A 61 2.84 5.52 -7.89
CA LEU A 61 3.71 4.79 -8.81
C LEU A 61 3.27 4.97 -10.28
N TRP A 62 1.97 5.16 -10.51
CA TRP A 62 1.45 5.48 -11.85
C TRP A 62 1.89 6.86 -12.35
N LEU A 63 2.42 7.72 -11.49
CA LEU A 63 2.93 9.04 -11.88
C LEU A 63 4.42 9.02 -12.24
N ILE A 64 5.10 7.88 -12.06
CA ILE A 64 6.50 7.69 -12.44
C ILE A 64 6.55 7.28 -13.92
N PRO A 65 7.09 8.11 -14.84
CA PRO A 65 7.03 7.85 -16.28
C PRO A 65 7.58 6.48 -16.69
N SER A 66 8.76 6.11 -16.19
CA SER A 66 9.35 4.80 -16.48
C SER A 66 8.54 3.59 -15.96
N PHE A 67 7.63 3.75 -15.00
CA PHE A 67 6.76 2.65 -14.54
C PHE A 67 5.45 2.54 -15.32
N GLN A 68 4.94 3.65 -15.86
CA GLN A 68 3.65 3.68 -16.56
C GLN A 68 3.55 2.64 -17.68
N THR A 69 4.60 2.52 -18.49
CA THR A 69 4.61 1.60 -19.64
C THR A 69 4.32 0.16 -19.21
N GLU A 70 4.85 -0.27 -18.08
CA GLU A 70 4.66 -1.63 -17.58
C GLU A 70 3.35 -1.78 -16.81
N LEU A 71 3.00 -0.79 -15.98
CA LEU A 71 1.75 -0.79 -15.22
C LEU A 71 0.51 -0.84 -16.13
N ILE A 72 0.53 -0.16 -17.28
CA ILE A 72 -0.57 -0.20 -18.27
C ILE A 72 -0.73 -1.59 -18.86
N LYS A 73 0.36 -2.33 -19.08
CA LYS A 73 0.30 -3.71 -19.60
C LYS A 73 -0.20 -4.69 -18.54
N LEU A 74 0.30 -4.56 -17.30
CA LEU A 74 -0.08 -5.42 -16.18
C LEU A 74 -1.54 -5.20 -15.75
N PHE A 75 -1.99 -3.95 -15.77
CA PHE A 75 -3.30 -3.54 -15.29
C PHE A 75 -3.99 -2.62 -16.30
N PRO A 76 -4.57 -3.18 -17.39
CA PRO A 76 -5.33 -2.40 -18.37
C PRO A 76 -6.48 -1.61 -17.73
N GLN A 77 -7.09 -2.19 -16.69
CA GLN A 77 -8.04 -1.53 -15.79
C GLN A 77 -7.29 -1.03 -14.55
N LYS A 78 -6.98 0.27 -14.49
CA LYS A 78 -6.08 0.85 -13.48
C LYS A 78 -6.57 0.66 -12.04
N GLU A 79 -7.86 0.54 -11.84
CA GLU A 79 -8.54 0.32 -10.56
C GLU A 79 -8.37 -1.10 -10.00
N THR A 80 -7.85 -2.04 -10.81
CA THR A 80 -7.79 -3.46 -10.43
C THR A 80 -6.51 -3.89 -9.71
N VAL A 81 -5.53 -2.99 -9.53
CA VAL A 81 -4.22 -3.36 -8.97
C VAL A 81 -4.36 -4.06 -7.61
N PHE A 82 -5.05 -3.44 -6.66
CA PHE A 82 -5.25 -4.06 -5.35
C PHE A 82 -6.12 -5.32 -5.44
N HIS A 83 -7.17 -5.30 -6.26
CA HIS A 83 -8.07 -6.46 -6.43
C HIS A 83 -7.31 -7.71 -6.89
N HIS A 84 -6.44 -7.58 -7.90
CA HIS A 84 -5.66 -8.71 -8.41
C HIS A 84 -4.53 -9.12 -7.47
N LEU A 85 -3.70 -8.17 -7.01
CA LEU A 85 -2.54 -8.49 -6.19
C LEU A 85 -2.94 -9.03 -4.81
N SER A 86 -3.98 -8.48 -4.18
CA SER A 86 -4.43 -8.93 -2.87
C SER A 86 -4.93 -10.39 -2.90
N ARG A 87 -5.67 -10.77 -3.95
CA ARG A 87 -6.17 -12.15 -4.11
C ARG A 87 -5.07 -13.16 -4.42
N TYR A 88 -3.96 -12.70 -5.00
CA TYR A 88 -2.77 -13.51 -5.25
C TYR A 88 -1.89 -13.66 -4.00
N LEU A 89 -1.74 -12.60 -3.19
CA LEU A 89 -0.82 -12.58 -2.06
C LEU A 89 -1.46 -13.05 -0.75
N PHE A 90 -2.71 -12.68 -0.49
CA PHE A 90 -3.34 -12.86 0.81
C PHE A 90 -4.28 -14.06 0.81
N HIS A 91 -3.79 -15.15 1.38
CA HIS A 91 -4.59 -16.33 1.67
C HIS A 91 -4.75 -16.48 3.20
N PRO A 92 -5.98 -16.52 3.72
CA PRO A 92 -6.19 -16.68 5.16
C PRO A 92 -5.67 -18.04 5.61
N THR A 93 -5.08 -18.09 6.81
CA THR A 93 -4.75 -19.37 7.46
C THR A 93 -6.02 -20.15 7.76
N ASN A 94 -5.91 -21.47 7.97
CA ASN A 94 -7.05 -22.33 8.27
C ASN A 94 -7.89 -21.85 9.46
N GLN A 95 -7.24 -21.27 10.48
CA GLN A 95 -7.94 -20.70 11.64
C GLN A 95 -8.84 -19.53 11.23
N VAL A 96 -8.30 -18.57 10.47
CA VAL A 96 -9.05 -17.39 9.99
C VAL A 96 -10.13 -17.82 9.00
N TRP A 97 -9.80 -18.73 8.07
CA TRP A 97 -10.76 -19.25 7.11
C TRP A 97 -11.92 -20.00 7.78
N GLY A 98 -11.62 -20.77 8.83
CA GLY A 98 -12.63 -21.41 9.66
C GLY A 98 -13.58 -20.41 10.34
N MET A 99 -13.07 -19.25 10.79
CA MET A 99 -13.92 -18.18 11.34
C MET A 99 -14.84 -17.59 10.26
N VAL A 100 -14.29 -17.28 9.09
CA VAL A 100 -15.06 -16.73 7.96
C VAL A 100 -16.16 -17.69 7.52
N THR A 101 -15.82 -18.95 7.26
CA THR A 101 -16.76 -19.96 6.75
C THR A 101 -17.85 -20.31 7.73
N ARG A 102 -17.54 -20.46 9.03
CA ARG A 102 -18.56 -20.73 10.06
C ARG A 102 -19.55 -19.58 10.19
N SER A 103 -19.07 -18.34 10.24
CA SER A 103 -19.95 -17.16 10.32
C SER A 103 -20.82 -17.02 9.07
N TYR A 104 -20.25 -17.19 7.89
CA TYR A 104 -20.99 -17.13 6.63
C TYR A 104 -22.08 -18.21 6.57
N ASN A 105 -21.72 -19.47 6.86
CA ASN A 105 -22.66 -20.59 6.78
C ASN A 105 -23.80 -20.46 7.79
N ALA A 106 -23.52 -20.02 9.02
CA ALA A 106 -24.52 -19.90 10.07
C ALA A 106 -25.50 -18.74 9.85
N TYR A 107 -25.03 -17.60 9.32
CA TYR A 107 -25.80 -16.36 9.35
C TYR A 107 -26.12 -15.77 7.97
N LEU A 108 -25.33 -16.06 6.93
CA LEU A 108 -25.41 -15.36 5.64
C LEU A 108 -25.81 -16.27 4.47
N SER A 109 -25.49 -17.56 4.53
CA SER A 109 -25.60 -18.49 3.39
C SER A 109 -27.00 -18.71 2.81
N ARG A 110 -28.06 -18.39 3.57
CA ARG A 110 -29.46 -18.62 3.19
C ARG A 110 -30.19 -17.36 2.71
N ALA A 111 -29.55 -16.21 2.77
CA ALA A 111 -30.16 -14.97 2.31
C ALA A 111 -30.11 -14.91 0.78
N ASP A 112 -31.19 -14.41 0.17
CA ASP A 112 -31.22 -14.17 -1.28
C ASP A 112 -30.21 -13.08 -1.70
N GLU A 113 -29.97 -12.12 -0.81
CA GLU A 113 -29.01 -11.04 -0.99
C GLU A 113 -28.31 -10.72 0.34
N THR A 114 -27.03 -10.32 0.28
CA THR A 114 -26.24 -9.94 1.45
C THR A 114 -25.74 -8.50 1.33
N LEU A 115 -26.00 -7.69 2.36
CA LEU A 115 -25.51 -6.31 2.47
C LEU A 115 -24.37 -6.22 3.50
N GLY A 116 -23.21 -5.73 3.09
CA GLY A 116 -22.07 -5.47 3.98
C GLY A 116 -22.03 -4.01 4.41
N ILE A 117 -22.13 -3.74 5.72
CA ILE A 117 -21.98 -2.40 6.29
C ILE A 117 -20.71 -2.36 7.14
N GLN A 118 -19.69 -1.65 6.67
CA GLN A 118 -18.42 -1.47 7.39
C GLN A 118 -18.41 -0.10 8.08
N VAL A 119 -18.59 -0.09 9.41
CA VAL A 119 -18.62 1.16 10.20
C VAL A 119 -17.29 1.38 10.91
N ARG A 120 -16.67 2.56 10.74
CA ARG A 120 -15.47 2.97 11.48
C ARG A 120 -15.58 4.43 11.93
N ILE A 121 -15.74 4.65 13.24
CA ILE A 121 -15.81 5.99 13.85
C ILE A 121 -14.45 6.34 14.46
N LYS A 122 -13.86 7.47 14.08
CA LYS A 122 -12.62 8.00 14.66
C LYS A 122 -12.95 9.17 15.60
N SER A 123 -13.37 8.87 16.83
CA SER A 123 -13.71 9.87 17.85
C SER A 123 -13.03 9.60 19.18
N LYS A 124 -12.93 10.65 20.01
CA LYS A 124 -12.62 10.54 21.45
C LYS A 124 -13.66 11.38 22.22
N PRO A 125 -14.45 10.80 23.14
CA PRO A 125 -14.47 9.39 23.53
C PRO A 125 -15.02 8.45 22.43
N ALA A 126 -14.78 7.15 22.60
CA ALA A 126 -15.48 6.14 21.82
C ALA A 126 -16.94 6.05 22.28
N GLY A 127 -17.88 5.86 21.35
CA GLY A 127 -19.28 5.78 21.69
C GLY A 127 -20.18 5.54 20.49
N TYR A 128 -21.46 5.42 20.78
CA TYR A 128 -22.52 5.44 19.79
C TYR A 128 -22.89 6.89 19.51
N PHE A 129 -23.03 7.22 18.23
CA PHE A 129 -23.32 8.55 17.80
C PHE A 129 -24.60 8.52 16.97
N GLN A 130 -25.62 9.25 17.42
CA GLN A 130 -26.92 9.27 16.74
C GLN A 130 -26.76 9.68 15.27
N HIS A 131 -25.95 10.72 14.99
CA HIS A 131 -25.67 11.17 13.63
C HIS A 131 -25.00 10.11 12.72
N VAL A 132 -24.34 9.09 13.28
CA VAL A 132 -23.77 7.97 12.49
C VAL A 132 -24.83 6.90 12.23
N MET A 133 -25.77 6.72 13.15
CA MET A 133 -26.89 5.80 12.95
C MET A 133 -27.91 6.33 11.94
N ASP A 134 -28.02 7.66 11.85
CA ASP A 134 -28.93 8.35 10.93
C ASP A 134 -28.37 8.47 9.49
N GLN A 135 -27.07 8.20 9.28
CA GLN A 135 -26.36 8.33 7.99
C GLN A 135 -26.53 7.09 7.11
#